data_AF-A0A2N2W0B7-F1
#
_entry.id   AF-A0A2N2W0B7-F1
#
_cell.length_a   1.000
_cell.length_b   1.000
_cell.length_c   1.000
_cell.angle_alpha   90.00
_cell.angle_beta   90.00
_cell.angle_gamma   90.00
#
_symmetry.space_group_name_H-M   'P 1'
#
loop_
_entity.id
_entity.type
_entity.pdbx_description
1 polymer ?
#
loop_
_entity_poly.entity_id
_entity_poly.type
_entity_poly.pdbx_seq_one_letter_code
_entity_poly.pdbx_strand_id
1 'polypeptide(L)'
;GDEKYYISSADWMVRNLDNRIEVACPVYDKGIQLELKTMLKIQLKDNTKARIVNHDIPNTYKDKDKLPILRSQVEIYKYLKEL
;
A
#
# COMPACT_ATOMS: atom_id res chain seq x y z
N GLY A 1 -4.88 -0.17 18.61
CA GLY A 1 -3.68 0.25 19.35
C GLY A 1 -3.31 1.66 18.92
N ASP A 2 -2.14 2.17 19.36
CA ASP A 2 -1.60 3.45 18.91
C ASP A 2 -0.78 3.25 17.62
N GLU A 3 -1.46 3.31 16.47
CA GLU A 3 -0.86 3.09 15.16
C GLU A 3 0.08 4.27 14.80
N LYS A 4 1.33 3.95 14.48
CA LYS A 4 2.32 4.93 13.98
C LYS A 4 2.44 4.81 12.47
N TYR A 5 2.47 5.96 11.80
CA TYR A 5 2.56 6.06 10.35
C TYR A 5 3.85 6.77 9.96
N TYR A 6 4.53 6.22 8.96
CA TYR A 6 5.75 6.76 8.39
C TYR A 6 5.68 6.74 6.88
N ILE A 7 6.25 7.76 6.24
CA ILE A 7 6.57 7.76 4.81
C ILE A 7 8.08 7.76 4.70
N SER A 8 8.65 6.91 3.86
CA SER A 8 10.10 6.78 3.73
C SER A 8 10.54 6.71 2.27
N SER A 9 11.74 7.20 2.01
CA SER A 9 12.45 7.01 0.74
C SER A 9 13.16 5.64 0.66
N ALA A 10 13.38 4.96 1.78
CA ALA A 10 14.07 3.67 1.83
C ALA A 10 13.13 2.49 1.58
N ASP A 11 13.63 1.49 0.85
CA ASP A 11 13.12 0.12 0.88
C ASP A 11 13.95 -0.74 1.86
N TRP A 12 13.50 -1.96 2.15
CA TRP A 12 14.19 -2.87 3.07
C TRP A 12 15.34 -3.62 2.38
N MET A 13 16.35 -2.89 1.93
CA MET A 13 17.60 -3.45 1.42
C MET A 13 18.80 -2.85 2.15
N VAL A 14 19.82 -3.68 2.40
CA VAL A 14 21.12 -3.29 3.00
C VAL A 14 21.70 -2.04 2.32
N ARG A 15 21.55 -1.94 1.00
CA ARG A 15 22.02 -0.77 0.24
C ARG A 15 21.33 0.54 0.65
N ASN A 16 20.07 0.49 1.07
CA ASN A 16 19.31 1.66 1.50
C ASN A 16 19.45 1.93 3.00
N LEU A 17 19.65 0.89 3.82
CA LEU A 17 19.78 1.04 5.26
C LEU A 17 21.20 1.46 5.69
N ASP A 18 22.24 0.94 5.03
CA ASP A 18 23.62 1.11 5.48
C ASP A 18 24.48 1.97 4.55
N ASN A 19 24.10 2.08 3.27
CA ASN A 19 24.97 2.64 2.23
C ASN A 19 24.41 3.89 1.52
N ARG A 20 23.18 4.30 1.83
CA ARG A 20 22.53 5.48 1.22
C ARG A 20 21.99 6.40 2.30
N ILE A 21 21.94 7.69 1.97
CA ILE A 21 21.25 8.68 2.79
C ILE A 21 19.78 8.59 2.45
N GLU A 22 18.98 8.13 3.42
CA GLU A 22 17.54 7.97 3.30
C GLU A 22 16.83 8.70 4.44
N VAL A 23 15.56 9.07 4.23
CA VAL A 23 14.75 9.76 5.23
C VAL A 23 13.44 9.00 5.43
N ALA A 24 13.06 8.83 6.69
CA ALA A 24 11.72 8.43 7.09
C ALA A 24 11.09 9.56 7.91
N CYS A 25 9.88 9.98 7.53
CA CYS A 25 9.15 11.04 8.19
C CYS A 25 7.92 10.46 8.92
N PRO A 26 7.77 10.69 10.23
CA PRO A 26 6.55 10.34 10.94
C PRO A 26 5.39 11.24 10.51
N VAL A 27 4.22 10.63 10.29
CA VAL A 27 2.99 11.35 9.99
C VAL A 27 2.24 11.56 11.30
N TYR A 28 2.16 12.80 11.78
CA TYR A 28 1.49 13.12 13.05
C TYR A 28 0.00 13.47 12.87
N ASP A 29 -0.35 14.09 11.75
CA ASP A 29 -1.71 14.53 11.48
C ASP A 29 -2.66 13.34 11.34
N LYS A 30 -3.75 13.35 12.12
CA LYS A 30 -4.71 12.24 12.17
C LYS A 30 -5.55 12.11 10.90
N GLY A 31 -5.79 13.20 10.18
CA GLY A 31 -6.46 13.17 8.88
C GLY A 31 -5.60 12.46 7.84
N ILE A 32 -4.32 12.82 7.74
CA ILE A 32 -3.36 12.17 6.82
C ILE A 32 -3.17 10.69 7.18
N GLN A 33 -3.06 10.35 8.48
CA GLN A 33 -3.00 8.95 8.91
C GLN A 33 -4.22 8.14 8.41
N LEU A 34 -5.42 8.72 8.49
CA LEU A 34 -6.65 8.08 8.01
C LEU A 34 -6.66 7.92 6.49
N GLU A 35 -6.18 8.92 5.75
CA GLU A 35 -6.05 8.87 4.29
C GLU A 35 -5.08 7.75 3.86
N LEU A 36 -3.89 7.69 4.46
CA LEU A 36 -2.90 6.62 4.23
C LEU A 36 -3.47 5.24 4.55
N LYS A 37 -4.18 5.11 5.67
CA LYS A 37 -4.87 3.86 6.04
C LYS A 37 -5.89 3.45 4.99
N THR A 38 -6.64 4.41 4.46
CA THR A 38 -7.67 4.17 3.44
C THR A 38 -7.03 3.72 2.12
N MET A 39 -6.00 4.43 1.66
CA MET A 39 -5.24 4.04 0.46
C MET A 39 -4.62 2.64 0.59
N LEU A 40 -4.00 2.32 1.74
CA LEU A 40 -3.44 1.00 1.99
C LEU A 40 -4.51 -0.10 1.98
N LYS A 41 -5.68 0.15 2.57
CA LYS A 41 -6.81 -0.79 2.51
C LYS A 41 -7.29 -1.02 1.07
N ILE A 42 -7.34 0.02 0.24
CA ILE A 42 -7.69 -0.09 -1.18
C ILE A 42 -6.66 -0.97 -1.92
N GLN A 43 -5.36 -0.75 -1.69
CA GLN A 43 -4.28 -1.54 -2.29
C GLN A 43 -4.35 -3.02 -1.90
N LEU A 44 -4.55 -3.32 -0.61
CA LEU A 44 -4.65 -4.70 -0.12
C LEU A 44 -5.91 -5.42 -0.62
N LYS A 45 -6.96 -4.68 -0.95
CA LYS A 45 -8.20 -5.22 -1.54
C LYS A 45 -8.13 -5.43 -3.06
N ASP A 46 -7.10 -4.94 -3.74
CA ASP A 46 -6.96 -5.09 -5.20
C ASP A 46 -7.04 -6.57 -5.60
N ASN A 47 -7.93 -6.86 -6.57
CA ASN A 47 -8.11 -8.19 -7.15
C ASN A 47 -7.95 -8.17 -8.68
N THR A 48 -7.48 -7.06 -9.24
CA THR A 48 -7.32 -6.88 -10.69
C THR A 48 -5.86 -6.98 -11.11
N LYS A 49 -4.95 -6.38 -10.34
CA LYS A 49 -3.51 -6.31 -10.61
C LYS A 49 -2.65 -6.87 -9.48
N ALA A 50 -3.20 -7.11 -8.28
CA ALA A 50 -2.50 -7.80 -7.20
C ALA A 50 -2.00 -9.20 -7.62
N ARG A 51 -0.85 -9.58 -7.05
CA ARG A 51 -0.24 -10.91 -7.18
C ARG A 51 0.09 -11.47 -5.82
N ILE A 52 -0.03 -12.79 -5.69
CA ILE A 52 0.40 -13.51 -4.50
C ILE A 52 1.90 -13.81 -4.65
N VAL A 53 2.67 -13.36 -3.67
CA VAL A 53 4.09 -13.69 -3.51
C VAL A 53 4.17 -14.90 -2.58
N ASN A 54 5.13 -15.80 -2.80
CA ASN A 54 5.32 -17.04 -2.02
C ASN A 54 4.14 -18.04 -2.13
N HIS A 55 3.52 -18.13 -3.30
CA HIS A 55 2.57 -19.18 -3.65
C HIS A 55 3.25 -20.26 -4.49
N ASP A 56 2.73 -21.50 -4.47
CA ASP A 56 3.27 -22.63 -5.25
C ASP A 56 3.49 -22.28 -6.72
N ILE A 57 2.54 -21.54 -7.27
CA ILE A 57 2.65 -20.87 -8.57
C ILE A 57 2.99 -19.39 -8.31
N PRO A 58 4.24 -18.96 -8.56
CA PRO A 58 4.66 -17.59 -8.30
C PRO A 58 3.93 -16.60 -9.22
N ASN A 59 3.66 -15.40 -8.70
CA ASN A 59 2.98 -14.34 -9.44
C ASN A 59 1.58 -14.72 -9.96
N THR A 60 0.88 -15.60 -9.24
CA THR A 60 -0.54 -15.86 -9.50
C THR A 60 -1.36 -14.63 -9.13
N TYR A 61 -2.36 -14.29 -9.96
CA TYR A 61 -3.31 -13.24 -9.64
C TYR A 61 -4.03 -13.56 -8.34
N LYS A 62 -4.28 -12.55 -7.50
CA LYS A 62 -5.18 -12.73 -6.36
C LYS A 62 -6.56 -13.15 -6.88
N ASP A 63 -7.12 -14.21 -6.30
CA ASP A 63 -8.40 -14.75 -6.73
C ASP A 63 -9.52 -13.71 -6.71
N LYS A 64 -10.41 -13.83 -7.69
CA LYS A 64 -11.51 -12.90 -7.94
C LYS A 64 -12.85 -13.44 -7.48
N ASP A 65 -12.88 -14.62 -6.87
CA ASP A 65 -14.12 -15.34 -6.65
C ASP A 65 -15.07 -14.56 -5.73
N LYS A 66 -16.21 -14.17 -6.33
CA LYS A 66 -17.38 -13.52 -5.69
C LYS A 66 -17.14 -12.14 -5.07
N LEU A 67 -16.13 -11.39 -5.54
CA LEU A 67 -15.92 -10.00 -5.13
C LEU A 67 -16.17 -9.03 -6.29
N PRO A 68 -16.65 -7.80 -6.02
CA PRO A 68 -16.64 -6.75 -7.04
C PRO A 68 -15.22 -6.53 -7.53
N ILE A 69 -15.06 -6.29 -8.84
CA ILE A 69 -13.77 -5.99 -9.44
C ILE A 69 -13.25 -4.69 -8.86
N LEU A 70 -12.04 -4.73 -8.29
CA LEU A 70 -11.38 -3.60 -7.66
C LEU A 70 -9.96 -3.46 -8.21
N ARG A 71 -9.68 -2.31 -8.82
CA ARG A 71 -8.34 -1.89 -9.27
C ARG A 71 -7.89 -0.69 -8.44
N SER A 72 -6.93 -0.92 -7.55
CA SER A 72 -6.46 0.03 -6.55
C SER A 72 -6.10 1.41 -7.11
N GLN A 73 -5.33 1.47 -8.19
CA GLN A 73 -4.93 2.74 -8.82
C GLN A 73 -6.13 3.60 -9.25
N VAL A 74 -7.20 2.98 -9.75
CA VAL A 74 -8.41 3.68 -10.19
C VAL A 74 -9.25 4.10 -8.99
N GLU A 75 -9.38 3.22 -8.00
CA GLU A 75 -10.16 3.52 -6.79
C GLU A 75 -9.49 4.59 -5.92
N ILE A 76 -8.16 4.61 -5.80
CA ILE A 76 -7.43 5.69 -5.13
C ILE A 76 -7.66 7.02 -5.86
N TYR A 77 -7.61 7.03 -7.20
CA TYR A 77 -7.89 8.24 -7.98
C TYR A 77 -9.30 8.78 -7.72
N LYS A 78 -10.32 7.90 -7.71
CA LYS A 78 -11.71 8.30 -7.41
C LYS A 78 -11.83 8.84 -5.98
N TYR A 79 -11.27 8.12 -5.01
CA TYR A 79 -11.25 8.53 -3.60
C TYR A 79 -10.65 9.93 -3.41
N LEU A 80 -9.48 10.20 -4.00
CA LEU A 80 -8.82 11.50 -3.89
C LEU A 80 -9.55 12.61 -4.66
N LYS A 81 -10.36 12.28 -5.67
CA LYS A 81 -11.16 13.24 -6.43
C LYS A 81 -12.43 13.67 -5.70
N GLU A 82 -12.95 12.83 -4.81
CA GLU A 82 -14.17 13.06 -4.03
C GLU A 82 -13.89 13.71 -2.66
N LEU A 83 -12.61 13.81 -2.26
CA LEU A 83 -12.11 14.56 -1.10
C LEU A 83 -12.14 16.07 -1.36
#